data_AF-A0A6I0E879-F1
#
_entry.id   AF-A0A6I0E879-F1
#
_cell.length_a   1.000
_cell.length_b   1.000
_cell.length_c   1.000
_cell.angle_alpha   90.00
_cell.angle_beta   90.00
_cell.angle_gamma   90.00
#
_symmetry.space_group_name_H-M   'P 1'
#
loop_
_entity.id
_entity.type
_entity.pdbx_description
1 polymer ?
#
loop_
_entity_poly.entity_id
_entity_poly.type
_entity_poly.pdbx_seq_one_letter_code
_entity_poly.pdbx_strand_id
1 'polypeptide(L)' 'MSRTCQITGKKMMVGNNVSHSKRRTKRKFFPN' A
#
# COMPACT_ATOMS: atom_id res chain seq x y z
N MET A 1 -2.32 6.70 10.74
CA MET A 1 -2.90 6.88 9.39
C MET A 1 -4.27 6.24 9.32
N SER A 2 -5.30 7.01 8.97
CA SER A 2 -6.60 6.47 8.57
C SER A 2 -6.43 5.54 7.37
N ARG A 3 -7.11 4.38 7.33
CA ARG A 3 -7.08 3.43 6.19
C ARG A 3 -7.74 4.00 4.92
N THR A 4 -8.42 5.13 5.05
CA THR A 4 -9.18 5.82 4.00
C THR A 4 -9.02 7.34 4.15
N CYS A 5 -8.69 8.04 3.07
CA CYS A 5 -8.70 9.52 3.07
C CYS A 5 -10.15 10.02 3.17
N GLN A 6 -10.46 10.87 4.15
CA GLN A 6 -11.83 11.39 4.35
C GLN A 6 -12.23 12.42 3.28
N ILE A 7 -11.25 13.09 2.66
CA ILE A 7 -11.47 14.12 1.64
C ILE A 7 -11.55 13.49 0.24
N THR A 8 -10.62 12.58 -0.08
CA THR A 8 -10.50 12.00 -1.43
C THR A 8 -11.04 10.58 -1.56
N GLY A 9 -11.48 9.94 -0.47
CA GLY A 9 -11.98 8.56 -0.47
C GLY A 9 -10.92 7.49 -0.79
N LYS A 10 -9.66 7.87 -1.01
CA LYS A 10 -8.57 6.95 -1.37
C LYS A 10 -8.37 5.93 -0.25
N LYS A 11 -8.42 4.64 -0.61
CA LYS A 11 -8.22 3.52 0.31
C LYS A 11 -6.78 3.02 0.24
N MET A 12 -6.37 2.35 1.32
CA MET A 12 -5.12 1.59 1.36
C MET A 12 -5.08 0.54 0.23
N MET A 13 -4.02 0.55 -0.57
CA MET A 13 -3.80 -0.47 -1.61
C MET A 13 -2.98 -1.63 -1.05
N VAL A 14 -3.23 -2.84 -1.56
CA VAL A 14 -2.44 -4.04 -1.21
C VAL A 14 -1.54 -4.37 -2.40
N GLY A 15 -0.27 -4.67 -2.13
CA GLY A 15 0.65 -5.17 -3.15
C GLY A 15 1.86 -5.87 -2.56
N ASN A 16 2.96 -5.91 -3.31
CA ASN A 16 4.19 -6.58 -2.90
C ASN A 16 5.37 -5.62 -2.91
N ASN A 17 6.29 -5.78 -1.96
CA ASN A 17 7.66 -5.33 -2.15
C ASN A 17 8.36 -6.36 -3.04
N VAL A 18 9.08 -5.87 -4.05
CA VAL A 18 9.87 -6.69 -4.97
C VAL A 18 11.34 -6.37 -4.71
N SER A 19 12.12 -7.36 -4.27
CA SER A 19 13.57 -7.20 -4.12
C SER A 19 14.28 -7.25 -5.48
N HIS A 20 15.56 -6.91 -5.50
CA HIS A 20 16.42 -7.07 -6.68
C HIS A 20 16.41 -8.52 -7.21
N SER A 21 16.39 -9.51 -6.31
CA SER A 21 16.22 -10.94 -6.61
C SER A 21 14.78 -11.35 -6.96
N LYS A 22 13.87 -10.38 -7.21
CA LYS A 22 12.45 -10.59 -7.51
C LYS A 22 11.66 -11.34 -6.43
N ARG A 23 12.14 -11.36 -5.18
CA ARG A 23 11.39 -11.91 -4.04
C ARG A 23 10.22 -10.99 -3.72
N ARG A 24 9.01 -11.55 -3.71
CA ARG A 24 7.76 -10.81 -3.46
C ARG A 24 7.32 -10.99 -2.01
N THR A 25 7.24 -9.91 -1.24
CA THR A 25 6.69 -9.91 0.13
C THR A 25 5.48 -8.99 0.23
N LYS A 26 4.43 -9.38 0.96
CA LYS A 26 3.19 -8.60 1.06
C LYS A 26 3.41 -7.25 1.75
N ARG A 27 2.82 -6.19 1.22
CA ARG A 27 2.82 -4.83 1.80
C ARG A 27 1.49 -4.13 1.59
N LYS A 28 1.20 -3.20 2.50
CA LYS A 28 0.08 -2.26 2.42
C LYS A 28 0.60 -0.86 2.07
N PHE A 29 -0.01 -0.21 1.08
CA PHE A 29 0.28 1.17 0.68
C PHE A 29 -0.79 2.07 1.29
N PHE A 30 -0.39 2.91 2.24
CA PHE A 30 -1.29 3.87 2.86
C PHE A 30 -1.40 5.14 1.99
N PRO A 31 -2.61 5.70 1.83
CA PRO A 31 -2.75 7.04 1.29
C PRO A 31 -2.14 8.03 2.29
N ASN A 32 -1.37 8.99 1.78
CA ASN A 32 -0.80 10.08 2.59
C ASN A 32 -1.90 11.05 3.02
#